data_AF-X1BPN5-F1
#
_entry.id   AF-X1BPN5-F1
#
_cell.length_a   1.000
_cell.length_b   1.000
_cell.length_c   1.000
_cell.angle_alpha   90.00
_cell.angle_beta   90.00
_cell.angle_gamma   90.00
#
_symmetry.space_group_name_H-M   'P 1'
#
loop_
_entity.id
_entity.type
_entity.pdbx_description
1 polymer ?
#
loop_
_entity_poly.entity_id
_entity_poly.type
_entity_poly.pdbx_seq_one_letter_code
_entity_poly.pdbx_strand_id
1 'polypeptide(L)'
;FKFATLAGSSITLDMLEMRDSIKEMKKKIVGSSPEEVVNLEEQMIKIMKDHLKGTGLYDLIESGSAKGWGQPKQILIAKGMITDTKGKLLDPIEGSFADGLKTTEYFQAAAGSRKGMADRALNTADTGYFTRQLVYMLSPVEASPTLKDCKTKRTVSFKLSNKLIGKLDGRYYIKGTQLIKFEQKDFKAGDNINLRTPIYCESPKMCHTCYGDLLKRHRSPYIGVIAGSKIGERGTQLIMRTFHTGGAATISVANVLEDILENDPLLRMNKSQLTSYVEQTDTILYSKQPVKITVNLDGYRKNDNIVYPNSSKSEYDGVWFNHLVAQVEFRDLIFTMALDYA
;
A
#
# COMPACT_ATOMS: atom_id res chain seq x y z
N PHE A 1 21.05 22.23 -12.39
CA PHE A 1 22.50 21.92 -12.32
C PHE A 1 23.35 23.12 -11.92
N LYS A 2 23.47 24.20 -12.73
CA LYS A 2 24.27 25.39 -12.38
C LYS A 2 24.06 25.91 -10.94
N PHE A 3 22.82 26.09 -10.51
CA PHE A 3 22.50 26.56 -9.16
C PHE A 3 22.80 25.53 -8.07
N ALA A 4 22.69 24.23 -8.36
CA ALA A 4 23.04 23.18 -7.40
C ALA A 4 24.55 23.12 -7.15
N THR A 5 25.37 23.53 -8.12
CA THR A 5 26.82 23.66 -7.94
C THR A 5 27.18 24.93 -7.17
N LEU A 6 26.49 26.05 -7.41
CA LEU A 6 26.77 27.34 -6.77
C LEU A 6 26.23 27.44 -5.35
N ALA A 7 25.05 26.87 -5.08
CA ALA A 7 24.37 26.88 -3.79
C ALA A 7 24.34 25.48 -3.15
N GLY A 8 25.25 24.59 -3.58
CA GLY A 8 25.33 23.23 -3.10
C GLY A 8 25.63 23.21 -1.62
N SER A 9 24.64 22.83 -0.81
CA SER A 9 24.80 22.73 0.63
C SER A 9 25.59 21.47 0.97
N SER A 10 26.69 21.62 1.72
CA SER A 10 27.44 20.49 2.26
C SER A 10 26.84 20.00 3.58
N ILE A 11 27.09 18.74 3.92
CA ILE A 11 26.74 18.14 5.20
C ILE A 11 28.02 18.07 6.03
N THR A 12 28.02 18.68 7.22
CA THR A 12 29.13 18.59 8.18
C THR A 12 28.72 17.74 9.38
N LEU A 13 29.70 17.23 10.14
CA LEU A 13 29.44 16.43 11.34
C LEU A 13 28.71 17.22 12.43
N ASP A 14 28.96 18.53 12.54
CA ASP A 14 28.29 19.40 13.51
C ASP A 14 26.77 19.48 13.26
N MET A 15 26.33 19.30 12.00
CA MET A 15 24.91 19.25 11.65
C MET A 15 24.23 17.94 12.10
N LEU A 16 25.02 16.96 12.56
CA LEU A 16 24.54 15.67 13.05
C LEU A 16 24.46 15.60 14.58
N GLU A 17 24.84 16.68 15.29
CA GLU A 17 24.66 16.75 16.74
C GLU A 17 23.20 16.98 17.09
N MET A 18 22.66 16.15 17.98
CA MET A 18 21.25 16.17 18.35
C MET A 18 21.05 16.74 19.75
N ARG A 19 19.93 17.47 19.94
CA ARG A 19 19.53 18.02 21.24
C ARG A 19 19.47 16.95 22.33
N ASP A 20 19.82 17.33 23.55
CA ASP A 20 19.79 16.43 24.71
C ASP A 20 18.41 15.85 25.02
N SER A 21 17.34 16.56 24.65
CA SER A 21 15.97 16.05 24.73
C SER A 21 15.76 14.74 23.95
N ILE A 22 16.44 14.58 22.79
CA ILE A 22 16.38 13.35 22.00
C ILE A 22 17.15 12.23 22.70
N LYS A 23 18.31 12.52 23.31
CA LYS A 23 19.08 11.54 24.07
C LYS A 23 18.30 10.98 25.26
N GLU A 24 17.49 11.80 25.94
CA GLU A 24 16.61 11.34 27.01
C GLU A 24 15.46 10.47 26.51
N MET A 25 14.85 10.81 25.37
CA MET A 25 13.78 10.01 24.78
C MET A 25 14.29 8.67 24.22
N LYS A 26 15.52 8.61 23.71
CA LYS A 26 16.13 7.34 23.25
C LYS A 26 16.16 6.29 24.37
N LYS A 27 16.48 6.68 25.61
CA LYS A 27 16.52 5.76 26.76
C LYS A 27 15.16 5.13 27.08
N LYS A 28 14.05 5.80 26.71
CA LYS A 28 12.69 5.29 26.91
C LYS A 28 12.28 4.25 25.86
N ILE A 29 13.07 4.07 24.80
CA ILE A 29 12.79 3.07 23.76
C ILE A 29 12.95 1.65 24.32
N VAL A 30 13.91 1.44 25.23
CA VAL A 30 14.23 0.12 25.78
C VAL A 30 13.15 -0.30 26.78
N GLY A 31 12.40 -1.35 26.45
CA GLY A 31 11.35 -1.93 27.31
C GLY A 31 9.95 -1.38 27.08
N SER A 32 9.76 -0.43 26.17
CA SER A 32 8.45 0.07 25.76
C SER A 32 7.74 -0.88 24.79
N SER A 33 6.41 -0.78 24.71
CA SER A 33 5.64 -1.54 23.74
C SER A 33 5.94 -1.08 22.30
N PRO A 34 5.73 -1.91 21.27
CA PRO A 34 6.00 -1.52 19.88
C PRO A 34 5.26 -0.25 19.44
N GLU A 35 4.05 -0.02 19.95
CA GLU A 35 3.24 1.18 19.65
C GLU A 35 3.82 2.43 20.31
N GLU A 36 4.28 2.32 21.55
CA GLU A 36 4.96 3.40 22.25
C GLU A 36 6.25 3.80 21.53
N VAL A 37 7.02 2.82 21.05
CA VAL A 37 8.24 3.07 20.28
C VAL A 37 7.93 3.86 19.00
N VAL A 38 6.87 3.48 18.26
CA VAL A 38 6.45 4.21 17.05
C VAL A 38 6.06 5.65 17.38
N ASN A 39 5.27 5.86 18.44
CA ASN A 39 4.87 7.20 18.87
C ASN A 39 6.06 8.06 19.32
N LEU A 40 7.01 7.47 20.06
CA LEU A 40 8.24 8.13 20.49
C LEU A 40 9.12 8.50 19.28
N GLU A 41 9.25 7.61 18.30
CA GLU A 41 9.99 7.89 17.07
C GLU A 41 9.36 9.06 16.28
N GLU A 42 8.03 9.12 16.17
CA GLU A 42 7.35 10.23 15.49
C GLU A 42 7.59 11.58 16.18
N GLN A 43 7.56 11.60 17.53
CA GLN A 43 7.88 12.80 18.30
C GLN A 43 9.34 13.23 18.08
N MET A 44 10.28 12.27 18.11
CA MET A 44 11.69 12.53 17.86
C MET A 44 11.94 13.04 16.43
N ILE A 45 11.22 12.52 15.42
CA ILE A 45 11.31 13.00 14.04
C ILE A 45 10.87 14.46 13.94
N LYS A 46 9.78 14.86 14.62
CA LYS A 46 9.33 16.27 14.61
C LYS A 46 10.42 17.20 15.17
N ILE A 47 10.99 16.84 16.31
CA ILE A 47 12.06 17.64 16.96
C ILE A 47 13.32 17.68 16.08
N MET A 48 13.69 16.56 15.46
CA MET A 48 14.81 16.50 14.51
C MET A 48 14.57 17.43 13.30
N LYS A 49 13.38 17.40 12.70
CA LYS A 49 13.03 18.27 11.57
C LYS A 49 13.14 19.74 11.95
N ASP A 50 12.61 20.11 13.10
CA ASP A 50 12.67 21.49 13.59
C ASP A 50 14.10 21.94 13.86
N HIS A 51 14.95 21.04 14.36
CA HIS A 51 16.36 21.33 14.57
C HIS A 51 17.15 21.50 13.26
N LEU A 52 16.83 20.68 12.25
CA LEU A 52 17.53 20.71 10.96
C LEU A 52 17.00 21.80 10.01
N LYS A 53 15.90 22.50 10.32
CA LYS A 53 15.38 23.59 9.48
C LYS A 53 16.46 24.63 9.20
N GLY A 54 16.66 24.94 7.92
CA GLY A 54 17.69 25.89 7.46
C GLY A 54 19.08 25.28 7.28
N THR A 55 19.24 23.97 7.52
CA THR A 55 20.45 23.23 7.15
C THR A 55 20.35 22.66 5.74
N GLY A 56 21.50 22.42 5.11
CA GLY A 56 21.57 21.75 3.81
C GLY A 56 20.96 20.36 3.78
N LEU A 57 21.06 19.63 4.90
CA LEU A 57 20.47 18.30 5.03
C LEU A 57 18.94 18.36 4.94
N TYR A 58 18.32 19.35 5.58
CA TYR A 58 16.87 19.55 5.52
C TYR A 58 16.41 19.86 4.10
N ASP A 59 17.08 20.79 3.43
CA ASP A 59 16.75 21.19 2.06
C ASP A 59 16.92 20.02 1.07
N LEU A 60 17.95 19.19 1.26
CA LEU A 60 18.18 17.99 0.46
C LEU A 60 17.02 16.97 0.58
N ILE A 61 16.44 16.84 1.77
CA ILE A 61 15.36 15.89 2.03
C ILE A 61 14.01 16.44 1.57
N GLU A 62 13.66 17.67 1.96
CA GLU A 62 12.36 18.29 1.64
C GLU A 62 12.22 18.64 0.15
N SER A 63 13.33 18.92 -0.56
CA SER A 63 13.31 19.08 -2.02
C SER A 63 12.96 17.80 -2.78
N GLY A 64 12.90 16.64 -2.10
CA GLY A 64 12.70 15.33 -2.72
C GLY A 64 13.94 14.78 -3.40
N SER A 65 15.11 15.41 -3.22
CA SER A 65 16.39 14.94 -3.76
C SER A 65 16.91 13.70 -3.02
N ALA A 66 16.56 13.54 -1.73
CA ALA A 66 16.88 12.36 -0.92
C ALA A 66 15.69 11.39 -0.79
N LYS A 67 15.95 10.20 -0.21
CA LYS A 67 14.95 9.14 0.00
C LYS A 67 14.10 9.34 1.28
N GLY A 68 13.70 10.59 1.55
CA GLY A 68 12.84 10.97 2.68
C GLY A 68 13.52 10.87 4.06
N TRP A 69 12.70 10.98 5.12
CA TRP A 69 13.15 11.12 6.51
C TRP A 69 13.55 9.82 7.20
N GLY A 70 13.27 8.66 6.61
CA GLY A 70 13.60 7.36 7.20
C GLY A 70 15.11 7.12 7.37
N GLN A 71 15.93 7.60 6.43
CA GLN A 71 17.39 7.48 6.54
C GLN A 71 17.99 8.42 7.59
N PRO A 72 17.67 9.74 7.60
CA PRO A 72 18.07 10.64 8.67
C PRO A 72 17.69 10.14 10.08
N LYS A 73 16.50 9.54 10.23
CA LYS A 73 16.07 8.92 11.49
C LYS A 73 17.09 7.89 12.00
N GLN A 74 17.57 6.99 11.13
CA GLN A 74 18.54 5.96 11.52
C GLN A 74 19.93 6.54 11.82
N ILE A 75 20.29 7.65 11.16
CA ILE A 75 21.57 8.32 11.38
C ILE A 75 21.58 9.05 12.72
N LEU A 76 20.51 9.78 13.04
CA LEU A 76 20.49 10.76 14.14
C LEU A 76 19.70 10.33 15.38
N ILE A 77 18.60 9.60 15.18
CA ILE A 77 17.65 9.28 16.27
C ILE A 77 17.93 7.88 16.78
N ALA A 78 17.57 6.85 16.03
CA ALA A 78 17.70 5.46 16.46
C ALA A 78 17.56 4.55 15.24
N LYS A 79 18.18 3.37 15.31
CA LYS A 79 17.89 2.31 14.35
C LYS A 79 16.43 1.82 14.51
N GLY A 80 15.92 1.82 15.74
CA GLY A 80 14.50 1.59 16.04
C GLY A 80 14.10 0.12 16.06
N MET A 81 12.82 -0.15 15.77
CA MET A 81 12.27 -1.50 15.68
C MET A 81 12.90 -2.29 14.52
N ILE A 82 13.36 -3.50 14.84
CA ILE A 82 13.97 -4.43 13.90
C ILE A 82 13.25 -5.78 13.89
N THR A 83 13.38 -6.51 12.80
CA THR A 83 12.83 -7.86 12.64
C THR A 83 13.92 -8.88 12.39
N ASP A 84 13.71 -10.09 12.88
CA ASP A 84 14.47 -11.25 12.46
C ASP A 84 14.14 -11.62 11.01
N THR A 85 14.99 -12.45 10.40
CA THR A 85 14.82 -13.07 9.09
C THR A 85 13.42 -13.69 8.89
N LYS A 86 12.84 -14.28 9.94
CA LYS A 86 11.48 -14.85 9.94
C LYS A 86 10.34 -13.83 10.13
N GLY A 87 10.64 -12.53 10.25
CA GLY A 87 9.65 -11.48 10.46
C GLY A 87 9.20 -11.28 11.91
N LYS A 88 9.76 -12.03 12.86
CA LYS A 88 9.51 -11.81 14.30
C LYS A 88 10.13 -10.48 14.73
N LEU A 89 9.37 -9.65 15.44
CA LEU A 89 9.88 -8.42 16.06
C LEU A 89 10.95 -8.76 17.12
N LEU A 90 12.05 -8.04 17.06
CA LEU A 90 13.12 -8.08 18.05
C LEU A 90 13.07 -6.81 18.90
N ASP A 91 13.82 -6.82 20.01
CA ASP A 91 13.94 -5.65 20.88
C ASP A 91 14.45 -4.43 20.08
N PRO A 92 13.89 -3.24 20.32
CA PRO A 92 14.29 -2.04 19.60
C PRO A 92 15.73 -1.64 19.92
N ILE A 93 16.42 -1.15 18.90
CA ILE A 93 17.79 -0.62 19.04
C ILE A 93 17.72 0.88 19.31
N GLU A 94 18.13 1.30 20.51
CA GLU A 94 18.22 2.71 20.92
C GLU A 94 19.31 3.49 20.17
N GLY A 95 20.41 2.82 19.81
CA GLY A 95 21.57 3.44 19.18
C GLY A 95 21.29 3.95 17.77
N SER A 96 21.90 5.08 17.42
CA SER A 96 21.94 5.63 16.06
C SER A 96 23.34 5.49 15.45
N PHE A 97 23.48 5.72 14.13
CA PHE A 97 24.81 5.71 13.51
C PHE A 97 25.70 6.86 14.00
N ALA A 98 25.13 8.00 14.40
CA ALA A 98 25.87 9.11 14.99
C ALA A 98 26.40 8.79 16.39
N ASP A 99 25.63 8.04 17.20
CA ASP A 99 26.06 7.63 18.55
C ASP A 99 27.08 6.49 18.50
N GLY A 100 27.08 5.71 17.41
CA GLY A 100 27.77 4.43 17.31
C GLY A 100 26.94 3.28 17.89
N LEU A 101 26.96 2.14 17.20
CA LEU A 101 26.22 0.94 17.62
C LEU A 101 27.11 0.02 18.47
N LYS A 102 26.54 -0.56 19.54
CA LYS A 102 27.20 -1.63 20.30
C LYS A 102 27.34 -2.88 19.43
N THR A 103 28.26 -3.78 19.79
CA THR A 103 28.48 -5.04 19.05
C THR A 103 27.21 -5.87 18.89
N THR A 104 26.38 -5.94 19.94
CA THR A 104 25.11 -6.67 19.94
C THR A 104 24.08 -5.99 19.02
N GLU A 105 23.94 -4.68 19.13
CA GLU A 105 23.03 -3.86 18.30
C GLU A 105 23.41 -3.96 16.81
N TYR A 106 24.70 -3.89 16.50
CA TYR A 106 25.20 -4.04 15.13
C TYR A 106 24.91 -5.44 14.57
N PHE A 107 25.11 -6.49 15.39
CA PHE A 107 24.81 -7.87 14.99
C PHE A 107 23.31 -8.09 14.73
N GLN A 108 22.45 -7.55 15.59
CA GLN A 108 20.99 -7.61 15.44
C GLN A 108 20.53 -6.83 14.21
N ALA A 109 21.03 -5.62 14.00
CA ALA A 109 20.74 -4.80 12.81
C ALA A 109 21.13 -5.50 11.50
N ALA A 110 22.16 -6.35 11.52
CA ALA A 110 22.60 -7.10 10.34
C ALA A 110 21.60 -8.19 9.89
N ALA A 111 20.67 -8.63 10.75
CA ALA A 111 19.65 -9.61 10.36
C ALA A 111 18.76 -9.09 9.22
N GLY A 112 18.34 -7.83 9.31
CA GLY A 112 17.59 -7.13 8.27
C GLY A 112 18.34 -7.03 6.94
N SER A 113 19.63 -6.69 7.01
CA SER A 113 20.50 -6.60 5.82
C SER A 113 20.68 -7.95 5.14
N ARG A 114 20.88 -9.04 5.90
CA ARG A 114 21.01 -10.40 5.34
C ARG A 114 19.72 -10.84 4.65
N LYS A 115 18.56 -10.58 5.28
CA LYS A 115 17.26 -10.83 4.66
C LYS A 115 17.10 -10.05 3.37
N GLY A 116 17.39 -8.75 3.37
CA GLY A 116 17.31 -7.92 2.16
C GLY A 116 18.24 -8.38 1.03
N MET A 117 19.43 -8.89 1.35
CA MET A 117 20.33 -9.49 0.36
C MET A 117 19.77 -10.80 -0.22
N ALA A 118 19.27 -11.69 0.64
CA ALA A 118 18.66 -12.95 0.22
C ALA A 118 17.39 -12.71 -0.62
N ASP A 119 16.51 -11.84 -0.15
CA ASP A 119 15.29 -11.45 -0.87
C ASP A 119 15.61 -10.84 -2.22
N ARG A 120 16.67 -10.04 -2.33
CA ARG A 120 17.12 -9.52 -3.62
C ARG A 120 17.57 -10.66 -4.53
N ALA A 121 18.41 -11.56 -4.04
CA ALA A 121 18.93 -12.66 -4.85
C ALA A 121 17.82 -13.57 -5.38
N LEU A 122 16.84 -13.91 -4.52
CA LEU A 122 15.71 -14.78 -4.88
C LEU A 122 14.72 -14.04 -5.78
N ASN A 123 14.21 -12.89 -5.35
CA ASN A 123 13.08 -12.25 -6.02
C ASN A 123 13.47 -11.46 -7.28
N THR A 124 14.75 -11.15 -7.51
CA THR A 124 15.18 -10.49 -8.77
C THR A 124 14.95 -11.41 -9.97
N ALA A 125 15.22 -12.70 -9.82
CA ALA A 125 14.97 -13.67 -10.89
C ALA A 125 13.46 -13.82 -11.15
N ASP A 126 12.68 -13.97 -10.09
CA ASP A 126 11.23 -14.18 -10.18
C ASP A 126 10.49 -12.98 -10.77
N THR A 127 10.90 -11.75 -10.44
CA THR A 127 10.28 -10.53 -11.01
C THR A 127 10.52 -10.38 -12.50
N GLY A 128 11.73 -10.69 -12.96
CA GLY A 128 12.05 -10.69 -14.38
C GLY A 128 11.25 -11.76 -15.13
N TYR A 129 11.18 -12.96 -14.57
CA TYR A 129 10.41 -14.06 -15.14
C TYR A 129 8.90 -13.77 -15.17
N PHE A 130 8.33 -13.27 -14.08
CA PHE A 130 6.93 -12.85 -14.00
C PHE A 130 6.61 -11.74 -15.02
N THR A 131 7.46 -10.72 -15.12
CA THR A 131 7.28 -9.63 -16.10
C THR A 131 7.30 -10.19 -17.52
N ARG A 132 8.21 -11.13 -17.81
CA ARG A 132 8.28 -11.81 -19.10
C ARG A 132 6.97 -12.56 -19.37
N GLN A 133 6.53 -13.44 -18.46
CA GLN A 133 5.28 -14.20 -18.61
C GLN A 133 4.07 -13.29 -18.83
N LEU A 134 3.96 -12.21 -18.05
CA LEU A 134 2.87 -11.26 -18.13
C LEU A 134 2.84 -10.53 -19.49
N VAL A 135 4.00 -10.07 -19.97
CA VAL A 135 4.11 -9.43 -21.29
C VAL A 135 3.77 -10.41 -22.42
N TYR A 136 4.24 -11.66 -22.35
CA TYR A 136 3.88 -12.69 -23.33
C TYR A 136 2.37 -12.96 -23.35
N MET A 137 1.75 -13.11 -22.17
CA MET A 137 0.31 -13.36 -22.04
C MET A 137 -0.54 -12.20 -22.57
N LEU A 138 -0.12 -10.96 -22.33
CA LEU A 138 -0.83 -9.76 -22.76
C LEU A 138 -0.49 -9.32 -24.19
N SER A 139 0.49 -9.93 -24.85
CA SER A 139 0.91 -9.56 -26.21
C SER A 139 -0.22 -9.53 -27.26
N PRO A 140 -1.25 -10.41 -27.22
CA PRO A 140 -2.36 -10.34 -28.18
C PRO A 140 -3.33 -9.18 -27.95
N VAL A 141 -3.25 -8.50 -26.79
CA VAL A 141 -4.17 -7.41 -26.43
C VAL A 141 -3.71 -6.12 -27.12
N GLU A 142 -4.37 -5.82 -28.23
CA GLU A 142 -4.12 -4.63 -29.04
C GLU A 142 -5.33 -3.70 -29.09
N ALA A 143 -5.07 -2.40 -29.21
CA ALA A 143 -6.09 -1.42 -29.57
C ALA A 143 -6.37 -1.48 -31.07
N SER A 144 -7.65 -1.35 -31.43
CA SER A 144 -8.06 -1.28 -32.83
C SER A 144 -7.55 0.01 -33.47
N PRO A 145 -7.01 -0.01 -34.70
CA PRO A 145 -6.56 1.21 -35.38
C PRO A 145 -7.71 2.13 -35.78
N THR A 146 -8.90 1.58 -36.03
CA THR A 146 -10.04 2.32 -36.63
C THR A 146 -11.29 2.33 -35.75
N LEU A 147 -11.47 1.34 -34.87
CA LEU A 147 -12.69 1.21 -34.10
C LEU A 147 -12.71 2.17 -32.90
N LYS A 148 -13.54 3.22 -33.01
CA LYS A 148 -13.74 4.19 -31.93
C LYS A 148 -14.53 3.62 -30.76
N ASP A 149 -15.69 3.02 -31.01
CA ASP A 149 -16.56 2.48 -29.94
C ASP A 149 -17.13 1.11 -30.33
N CYS A 150 -17.17 0.21 -29.35
CA CYS A 150 -17.76 -1.13 -29.48
C CYS A 150 -19.22 -1.18 -29.03
N LYS A 151 -19.81 -0.04 -28.62
CA LYS A 151 -21.24 0.13 -28.26
C LYS A 151 -21.78 -0.75 -27.13
N THR A 152 -20.93 -1.50 -26.44
CA THR A 152 -21.40 -2.27 -25.28
C THR A 152 -22.01 -1.34 -24.21
N LYS A 153 -23.00 -1.86 -23.48
CA LYS A 153 -23.67 -1.13 -22.38
C LYS A 153 -23.11 -1.53 -21.01
N ARG A 154 -22.25 -2.56 -20.98
CA ARG A 154 -21.65 -3.06 -19.75
C ARG A 154 -20.65 -2.03 -19.23
N THR A 155 -20.71 -1.79 -17.93
CA THR A 155 -19.88 -0.83 -17.18
C THR A 155 -19.47 -1.44 -15.86
N VAL A 156 -18.41 -0.87 -15.27
CA VAL A 156 -18.03 -1.16 -13.88
C VAL A 156 -18.39 0.07 -13.05
N SER A 157 -19.12 -0.15 -11.97
CA SER A 157 -19.48 0.91 -11.03
C SER A 157 -18.33 1.17 -10.06
N PHE A 158 -17.93 2.44 -9.93
CA PHE A 158 -16.88 2.88 -9.01
C PHE A 158 -17.41 3.98 -8.09
N LYS A 159 -17.06 3.90 -6.80
CA LYS A 159 -17.15 5.02 -5.86
C LYS A 159 -15.86 5.85 -5.97
N LEU A 160 -16.00 7.13 -6.30
CA LEU A 160 -14.86 8.00 -6.55
C LEU A 160 -14.18 8.40 -5.24
N SER A 161 -12.87 8.19 -5.17
CA SER A 161 -11.99 8.76 -4.15
C SER A 161 -11.12 9.87 -4.76
N ASN A 162 -10.61 10.78 -3.93
CA ASN A 162 -9.71 11.86 -4.39
C ASN A 162 -8.50 11.31 -5.18
N LYS A 163 -8.02 10.11 -4.84
CA LYS A 163 -6.92 9.43 -5.54
C LYS A 163 -7.35 8.86 -6.91
N LEU A 164 -8.61 8.43 -7.05
CA LEU A 164 -9.13 7.83 -8.28
C LEU A 164 -9.47 8.89 -9.34
N ILE A 165 -10.04 10.03 -8.93
CA ILE A 165 -10.49 11.09 -9.86
C ILE A 165 -9.37 11.50 -10.83
N GLY A 166 -8.16 11.70 -10.30
CA GLY A 166 -7.00 12.06 -11.13
C GLY A 166 -6.57 10.99 -12.14
N LYS A 167 -6.85 9.72 -11.89
CA LYS A 167 -6.45 8.58 -12.74
C LYS A 167 -7.46 8.25 -13.84
N LEU A 168 -8.71 8.65 -13.66
CA LEU A 168 -9.80 8.35 -14.58
C LEU A 168 -9.98 9.40 -15.68
N ASP A 169 -9.21 10.48 -15.63
CA ASP A 169 -9.24 11.55 -16.62
C ASP A 169 -9.05 11.01 -18.06
N GLY A 170 -9.95 11.42 -18.96
CA GLY A 170 -9.94 10.96 -20.34
C GLY A 170 -10.55 9.57 -20.60
N ARG A 171 -11.20 8.96 -19.60
CA ARG A 171 -12.06 7.78 -19.80
C ARG A 171 -13.51 8.18 -20.05
N TYR A 172 -14.37 7.20 -20.35
CA TYR A 172 -15.79 7.46 -20.64
C TYR A 172 -16.70 6.75 -19.63
N TYR A 173 -17.76 7.41 -19.21
CA TYR A 173 -18.79 6.86 -18.34
C TYR A 173 -20.17 7.01 -18.98
N ILE A 174 -21.12 6.19 -18.53
CA ILE A 174 -22.51 6.23 -19.02
C ILE A 174 -23.37 6.97 -17.99
N LYS A 175 -24.05 8.04 -18.44
CA LYS A 175 -25.09 8.75 -17.69
C LYS A 175 -26.42 8.55 -18.40
N GLY A 176 -27.25 7.65 -17.88
CA GLY A 176 -28.48 7.23 -18.56
C GLY A 176 -28.18 6.50 -19.87
N THR A 177 -28.45 7.14 -21.01
CA THR A 177 -28.18 6.61 -22.37
C THR A 177 -26.99 7.27 -23.06
N GLN A 178 -26.41 8.32 -22.47
CA GLN A 178 -25.34 9.09 -23.10
C GLN A 178 -23.97 8.66 -22.58
N LEU A 179 -23.02 8.58 -23.51
CA LEU A 179 -21.61 8.35 -23.24
C LEU A 179 -20.93 9.71 -23.10
N ILE A 180 -20.40 9.99 -21.91
CA ILE A 180 -19.76 11.27 -21.59
C ILE A 180 -18.30 11.01 -21.21
N LYS A 181 -17.42 11.93 -21.61
CA LYS A 181 -16.01 11.91 -21.23
C LYS A 181 -15.88 12.32 -19.77
N PHE A 182 -15.10 11.58 -19.00
CA PHE A 182 -14.80 11.88 -17.62
C PHE A 182 -13.79 13.04 -17.56
N GLU A 183 -14.20 14.14 -16.92
CA GLU A 183 -13.36 15.28 -16.60
C GLU A 183 -13.33 15.50 -15.08
N GLN A 184 -12.14 15.75 -14.53
CA GLN A 184 -11.95 15.83 -13.08
C GLN A 184 -12.79 16.93 -12.40
N LYS A 185 -13.16 17.99 -13.13
CA LYS A 185 -13.89 19.15 -12.60
C LYS A 185 -15.35 18.83 -12.26
N ASP A 186 -15.91 17.79 -12.87
CA ASP A 186 -17.34 17.49 -12.79
C ASP A 186 -17.69 16.58 -11.61
N PHE A 187 -16.69 16.05 -10.91
CA PHE A 187 -16.87 15.00 -9.90
C PHE A 187 -16.17 15.33 -8.58
N LYS A 188 -16.78 14.88 -7.49
CA LYS A 188 -16.24 14.97 -6.12
C LYS A 188 -16.05 13.58 -5.54
N ALA A 189 -15.25 13.49 -4.47
CA ALA A 189 -15.13 12.25 -3.72
C ALA A 189 -16.49 11.85 -3.13
N GLY A 190 -16.85 10.57 -3.26
CA GLY A 190 -18.13 10.00 -2.85
C GLY A 190 -19.12 9.77 -4.01
N ASP A 191 -18.88 10.36 -5.18
CA ASP A 191 -19.76 10.17 -6.34
C ASP A 191 -19.63 8.74 -6.90
N ASN A 192 -20.76 8.14 -7.26
CA ASN A 192 -20.81 6.84 -7.92
C ASN A 192 -20.92 7.01 -9.44
N ILE A 193 -19.99 6.39 -10.18
CA ILE A 193 -19.96 6.46 -11.65
C ILE A 193 -19.98 5.08 -12.29
N ASN A 194 -20.62 4.98 -13.45
CA ASN A 194 -20.66 3.76 -14.27
C ASN A 194 -19.68 3.90 -15.43
N LEU A 195 -18.47 3.41 -15.24
CA LEU A 195 -17.35 3.61 -16.16
C LEU A 195 -17.29 2.52 -17.22
N ARG A 196 -16.95 2.91 -18.45
CA ARG A 196 -16.57 2.00 -19.52
C ARG A 196 -15.15 1.51 -19.29
N THR A 197 -14.95 0.20 -19.29
CA THR A 197 -13.66 -0.40 -19.00
C THR A 197 -13.24 -1.39 -20.08
N PRO A 198 -11.93 -1.66 -20.20
CA PRO A 198 -11.42 -2.71 -21.08
C PRO A 198 -11.99 -4.10 -20.80
N ILE A 199 -12.39 -4.39 -19.54
CA ILE A 199 -12.87 -5.69 -19.08
C ILE A 199 -14.13 -6.14 -19.85
N TYR A 200 -15.02 -5.19 -20.16
CA TYR A 200 -16.28 -5.48 -20.86
C TYR A 200 -16.27 -5.07 -22.32
N CYS A 201 -15.09 -4.84 -22.91
CA CYS A 201 -15.01 -4.48 -24.32
C CYS A 201 -15.38 -5.68 -25.19
N GLU A 202 -16.42 -5.54 -26.02
CA GLU A 202 -16.92 -6.63 -26.89
C GLU A 202 -16.22 -6.69 -28.26
N SER A 203 -15.32 -5.75 -28.55
CA SER A 203 -14.61 -5.74 -29.83
C SER A 203 -13.40 -6.69 -29.83
N PRO A 204 -13.08 -7.34 -30.98
CA PRO A 204 -11.95 -8.27 -31.08
C PRO A 204 -10.59 -7.63 -30.72
N LYS A 205 -10.42 -6.35 -31.07
CA LYS A 205 -9.34 -5.48 -30.59
C LYS A 205 -9.96 -4.38 -29.75
N MET A 206 -9.26 -3.90 -28.73
CA MET A 206 -9.77 -2.91 -27.79
C MET A 206 -10.20 -1.62 -28.50
N CYS A 207 -11.42 -1.15 -28.25
CA CYS A 207 -11.90 0.11 -28.85
C CYS A 207 -11.32 1.33 -28.13
N HIS A 208 -11.34 2.49 -28.79
CA HIS A 208 -10.77 3.73 -28.24
C HIS A 208 -11.58 4.23 -27.03
N THR A 209 -12.90 4.03 -27.02
CA THR A 209 -13.78 4.44 -25.93
C THR A 209 -13.51 3.65 -24.64
N CYS A 210 -13.39 2.32 -24.72
CA CYS A 210 -13.17 1.49 -23.52
C CYS A 210 -11.76 1.65 -22.94
N TYR A 211 -10.77 1.97 -23.77
CA TYR A 211 -9.40 2.25 -23.31
C TYR A 211 -9.22 3.70 -22.84
N GLY A 212 -9.93 4.63 -23.47
CA GLY A 212 -9.85 6.08 -23.21
C GLY A 212 -8.68 6.77 -23.91
N ASP A 213 -8.40 8.01 -23.49
CA ASP A 213 -7.38 8.87 -24.09
C ASP A 213 -5.94 8.41 -23.85
N LEU A 214 -5.71 7.40 -22.99
CA LEU A 214 -4.40 6.79 -22.79
C LEU A 214 -3.78 6.31 -24.12
N LEU A 215 -4.61 5.92 -25.10
CA LEU A 215 -4.12 5.50 -26.41
C LEU A 215 -3.33 6.61 -27.11
N LYS A 216 -3.78 7.86 -26.99
CA LYS A 216 -3.13 9.04 -27.57
C LYS A 216 -1.77 9.30 -26.93
N ARG A 217 -1.63 8.99 -25.64
CA ARG A 217 -0.39 9.15 -24.88
C ARG A 217 0.64 8.08 -25.23
N HIS A 218 0.19 6.83 -25.36
CA HIS A 218 1.07 5.71 -25.67
C HIS A 218 1.55 5.67 -27.11
N ARG A 219 0.78 6.24 -28.06
CA ARG A 219 1.11 6.28 -29.49
C ARG A 219 1.48 4.91 -30.08
N SER A 220 0.86 3.85 -29.54
CA SER A 220 1.10 2.47 -29.95
C SER A 220 -0.18 1.65 -29.77
N PRO A 221 -0.53 0.76 -30.72
CA PRO A 221 -1.68 -0.13 -30.58
C PRO A 221 -1.40 -1.29 -29.62
N TYR A 222 -0.14 -1.60 -29.28
CA TYR A 222 0.26 -2.74 -28.45
C TYR A 222 0.07 -2.47 -26.94
N ILE A 223 -1.17 -2.17 -26.55
CA ILE A 223 -1.53 -1.77 -25.18
C ILE A 223 -1.28 -2.86 -24.14
N GLY A 224 -1.37 -4.14 -24.52
CA GLY A 224 -1.12 -5.26 -23.62
C GLY A 224 0.34 -5.38 -23.20
N VAL A 225 1.27 -5.20 -24.13
CA VAL A 225 2.71 -5.14 -23.85
C VAL A 225 3.01 -4.00 -22.88
N ILE A 226 2.45 -2.81 -23.15
CA ILE A 226 2.62 -1.64 -22.29
C ILE A 226 2.07 -1.89 -20.88
N ALA A 227 0.88 -2.49 -20.77
CA ALA A 227 0.27 -2.83 -19.48
C ALA A 227 1.13 -3.84 -18.71
N GLY A 228 1.58 -4.92 -19.36
CA GLY A 228 2.44 -5.94 -18.76
C GLY A 228 3.76 -5.36 -18.28
N SER A 229 4.42 -4.54 -19.09
CA SER A 229 5.67 -3.87 -18.69
C SER A 229 5.48 -2.92 -17.50
N LYS A 230 4.36 -2.18 -17.46
CA LYS A 230 4.08 -1.24 -16.36
C LYS A 230 3.79 -1.95 -15.04
N ILE A 231 3.09 -3.08 -15.08
CA ILE A 231 2.88 -3.93 -13.90
C ILE A 231 4.21 -4.54 -13.45
N GLY A 232 5.00 -5.08 -14.39
CA GLY A 232 6.31 -5.67 -14.09
C GLY A 232 7.31 -4.68 -13.48
N GLU A 233 7.37 -3.45 -14.01
CA GLU A 233 8.20 -2.36 -13.47
C GLU A 233 7.83 -2.07 -12.00
N ARG A 234 6.53 -2.00 -11.69
CA ARG A 234 6.05 -1.79 -10.32
C ARG A 234 6.35 -2.98 -9.40
N GLY A 235 6.15 -4.20 -9.86
CA GLY A 235 6.48 -5.41 -9.09
C GLY A 235 7.96 -5.47 -8.73
N THR A 236 8.82 -5.20 -9.72
CA THR A 236 10.28 -5.11 -9.51
C THR A 236 10.64 -4.01 -8.51
N GLN A 237 10.00 -2.83 -8.58
CA GLN A 237 10.21 -1.74 -7.62
C GLN A 237 9.78 -2.08 -6.19
N LEU A 238 8.65 -2.78 -6.01
CA LEU A 238 8.17 -3.18 -4.68
C LEU A 238 9.13 -4.18 -4.03
N ILE A 239 9.60 -5.16 -4.79
CA ILE A 239 10.55 -6.16 -4.32
C ILE A 239 11.92 -5.53 -4.02
N MET A 240 12.36 -4.61 -4.87
CA MET A 240 13.60 -3.85 -4.62
C MET A 240 13.46 -2.85 -3.46
N ARG A 241 12.24 -2.46 -3.05
CA ARG A 241 12.02 -1.56 -1.90
C ARG A 241 12.35 -2.24 -0.58
N THR A 242 12.13 -3.54 -0.45
CA THR A 242 12.49 -4.36 0.73
C THR A 242 13.97 -4.22 1.09
N PHE A 243 14.84 -3.99 0.10
CA PHE A 243 16.27 -3.75 0.31
C PHE A 243 16.55 -2.41 1.01
N HIS A 244 15.82 -1.35 0.67
CA HIS A 244 16.09 0.00 1.18
C HIS A 244 15.53 0.26 2.58
N THR A 245 14.49 -0.48 2.99
CA THR A 245 13.97 -0.40 4.36
C THR A 245 14.82 -1.18 5.35
N GLY A 246 15.72 -2.07 4.89
CA GLY A 246 16.87 -2.56 5.67
C GLY A 246 16.49 -3.23 7.01
N GLY A 247 15.41 -4.01 7.01
CA GLY A 247 14.87 -4.68 8.20
C GLY A 247 14.26 -3.78 9.27
N ALA A 248 14.18 -2.47 9.03
CA ALA A 248 13.37 -1.58 9.86
C ALA A 248 11.90 -1.96 9.67
N ALA A 249 11.24 -2.30 10.77
CA ALA A 249 9.84 -2.66 10.75
C ALA A 249 8.99 -1.39 10.76
N THR A 250 8.20 -1.18 9.70
CA THR A 250 7.05 -0.29 9.78
C THR A 250 5.88 -1.10 10.30
N ILE A 251 5.47 -0.83 11.53
CA ILE A 251 4.25 -1.39 12.09
C ILE A 251 3.10 -0.56 11.54
N SER A 252 2.35 -1.13 10.61
CA SER A 252 1.07 -0.57 10.19
C SER A 252 -0.04 -1.29 10.94
N VAL A 253 -0.74 -0.59 11.82
CA VAL A 253 -1.99 -1.10 12.38
C VAL A 253 -3.05 -0.94 11.29
N ALA A 254 -3.52 -2.05 10.73
CA ALA A 254 -4.60 -2.03 9.76
C ALA A 254 -5.87 -1.51 10.43
N ASN A 255 -6.50 -0.47 9.89
CA ASN A 255 -7.78 0.03 10.40
C ASN A 255 -8.91 -0.51 9.54
N VAL A 256 -9.39 -1.71 9.90
CA VAL A 256 -10.39 -2.46 9.13
C VAL A 256 -11.69 -1.66 9.00
N LEU A 257 -12.06 -0.90 10.04
CA LEU A 257 -13.26 -0.04 10.03
C LEU A 257 -13.16 1.07 8.98
N GLU A 258 -11.98 1.70 8.86
CA GLU A 258 -11.74 2.75 7.88
C GLU A 258 -11.71 2.19 6.45
N ASP A 259 -11.08 1.03 6.26
CA ASP A 259 -11.06 0.35 4.97
C ASP A 259 -12.45 -0.08 4.48
N ILE A 260 -13.34 -0.53 5.38
CA ILE A 260 -14.74 -0.84 5.05
C ILE A 260 -15.48 0.41 4.55
N LEU A 261 -15.31 1.56 5.23
CA LEU A 261 -15.99 2.81 4.86
C LEU A 261 -15.53 3.37 3.51
N GLU A 262 -14.23 3.26 3.23
CA GLU A 262 -13.64 3.76 1.99
C GLU A 262 -13.96 2.87 0.78
N ASN A 263 -13.91 1.54 0.96
CA ASN A 263 -13.93 0.61 -0.16
C ASN A 263 -15.30 0.00 -0.48
N ASP A 264 -16.26 -0.02 0.46
CA ASP A 264 -17.58 -0.58 0.19
C ASP A 264 -18.52 0.48 -0.46
N PRO A 265 -18.91 0.30 -1.74
CA PRO A 265 -19.79 1.23 -2.45
C PRO A 265 -21.27 1.10 -2.04
N LEU A 266 -21.66 0.02 -1.37
CA LEU A 266 -23.02 -0.22 -0.88
C LEU A 266 -23.25 0.38 0.51
N LEU A 267 -22.18 0.71 1.23
CA LEU A 267 -22.26 1.35 2.53
C LEU A 267 -22.74 2.80 2.42
N ARG A 268 -23.92 3.08 3.00
CA ARG A 268 -24.53 4.42 3.07
C ARG A 268 -24.33 5.12 4.41
N MET A 269 -23.60 4.51 5.35
CA MET A 269 -23.47 4.95 6.73
C MET A 269 -22.14 5.65 7.02
N ASN A 270 -22.12 6.47 8.07
CA ASN A 270 -20.93 7.19 8.53
C ASN A 270 -20.13 6.41 9.61
N LYS A 271 -18.88 6.79 9.85
CA LYS A 271 -17.96 6.17 10.85
C LYS A 271 -18.57 6.01 12.25
N SER A 272 -19.36 6.98 12.70
CA SER A 272 -20.04 6.94 14.01
C SER A 272 -21.15 5.88 14.09
N GLN A 273 -21.76 5.52 12.95
CA GLN A 273 -22.78 4.47 12.92
C GLN A 273 -22.11 3.10 12.87
N LEU A 274 -21.05 2.92 12.07
CA LEU A 274 -20.31 1.66 12.00
C LEU A 274 -19.72 1.24 13.36
N THR A 275 -19.18 2.20 14.11
CA THR A 275 -18.60 1.98 15.47
C THR A 275 -19.62 1.56 16.53
N SER A 276 -20.92 1.70 16.25
CA SER A 276 -22.00 1.18 17.10
C SER A 276 -22.25 -0.32 16.88
N TYR A 277 -21.94 -0.84 15.70
CA TYR A 277 -22.09 -2.25 15.35
C TYR A 277 -20.80 -3.05 15.57
N VAL A 278 -19.65 -2.41 15.34
CA VAL A 278 -18.35 -3.09 15.28
C VAL A 278 -17.31 -2.31 16.06
N GLU A 279 -16.48 -3.02 16.82
CA GLU A 279 -15.32 -2.50 17.55
C GLU A 279 -14.06 -3.19 17.05
N GLN A 280 -12.96 -2.45 16.93
CA GLN A 280 -11.68 -3.02 16.61
C GLN A 280 -10.73 -2.84 17.80
N THR A 281 -10.14 -3.94 18.25
CA THR A 281 -9.04 -3.94 19.22
C THR A 281 -7.85 -4.61 18.55
N ASP A 282 -6.76 -3.88 18.35
CA ASP A 282 -5.58 -4.30 17.60
C ASP A 282 -5.91 -4.84 16.20
N THR A 283 -5.79 -6.15 15.99
CA THR A 283 -6.11 -6.85 14.73
C THR A 283 -7.45 -7.59 14.78
N ILE A 284 -8.18 -7.54 15.89
CA ILE A 284 -9.42 -8.29 16.10
C ILE A 284 -10.62 -7.35 15.97
N LEU A 285 -11.59 -7.77 15.16
CA LEU A 285 -12.83 -7.06 14.91
C LEU A 285 -13.98 -7.74 15.67
N TYR A 286 -14.51 -7.06 16.69
CA TYR A 286 -15.63 -7.53 17.52
C TYR A 286 -16.95 -6.96 17.03
N SER A 287 -17.98 -7.79 17.01
CA SER A 287 -19.35 -7.34 16.80
C SER A 287 -20.02 -7.00 18.12
N LYS A 288 -20.58 -5.79 18.25
CA LYS A 288 -21.40 -5.38 19.41
C LYS A 288 -22.83 -5.91 19.33
N GLN A 289 -23.25 -6.38 18.16
CA GLN A 289 -24.59 -6.89 17.91
C GLN A 289 -24.55 -8.29 17.28
N PRO A 290 -25.65 -9.07 17.38
CA PRO A 290 -25.76 -10.32 16.65
C PRO A 290 -25.62 -10.07 15.15
N VAL A 291 -24.74 -10.84 14.50
CA VAL A 291 -24.40 -10.67 13.09
C VAL A 291 -24.57 -11.98 12.35
N LYS A 292 -25.04 -11.91 11.10
CA LYS A 292 -25.09 -13.05 10.19
C LYS A 292 -24.01 -12.87 9.14
N ILE A 293 -23.10 -13.85 9.05
CA ILE A 293 -22.04 -13.85 8.05
C ILE A 293 -22.43 -14.84 6.95
N THR A 294 -22.62 -14.35 5.74
CA THR A 294 -22.91 -15.17 4.57
C THR A 294 -21.67 -15.20 3.68
N VAL A 295 -21.09 -16.38 3.49
CA VAL A 295 -19.92 -16.58 2.62
C VAL A 295 -20.40 -17.19 1.32
N ASN A 296 -20.15 -16.53 0.18
CA ASN A 296 -20.47 -17.10 -1.12
C ASN A 296 -19.36 -18.07 -1.53
N LEU A 297 -19.73 -19.35 -1.74
CA LEU A 297 -18.80 -20.42 -2.10
C LEU A 297 -18.76 -20.71 -3.61
N ASP A 298 -19.54 -20.00 -4.42
CA ASP A 298 -19.58 -20.18 -5.86
C ASP A 298 -18.22 -19.84 -6.49
N GLY A 299 -17.42 -20.88 -6.73
CA GLY A 299 -16.07 -20.79 -7.29
C GLY A 299 -14.94 -21.22 -6.36
N TYR A 300 -15.22 -21.58 -5.10
CA TYR A 300 -14.20 -21.98 -4.12
C TYR A 300 -14.14 -23.50 -3.95
N ARG A 301 -12.93 -24.08 -4.02
CA ARG A 301 -12.71 -25.52 -3.79
C ARG A 301 -12.57 -25.82 -2.30
N LYS A 302 -13.22 -26.90 -1.85
CA LYS A 302 -13.10 -27.44 -0.48
C LYS A 302 -11.62 -27.79 -0.21
N ASN A 303 -11.07 -27.36 0.93
CA ASN A 303 -9.67 -27.49 1.37
C ASN A 303 -8.62 -26.52 0.77
N ASP A 304 -8.91 -25.77 -0.31
CA ASP A 304 -7.98 -24.73 -0.80
C ASP A 304 -8.13 -23.44 0.01
N ASN A 305 -9.37 -22.97 0.17
CA ASN A 305 -9.69 -21.67 0.77
C ASN A 305 -10.53 -21.77 2.05
N ILE A 306 -10.95 -22.98 2.43
CA ILE A 306 -11.74 -23.24 3.64
C ILE A 306 -11.10 -24.41 4.38
N VAL A 307 -10.56 -24.13 5.56
CA VAL A 307 -9.94 -25.15 6.43
C VAL A 307 -10.83 -25.33 7.66
N TYR A 308 -11.36 -26.54 7.81
CA TYR A 308 -12.03 -26.97 9.03
C TYR A 308 -10.94 -27.57 9.93
N PRO A 309 -10.64 -26.99 11.10
CA PRO A 309 -9.68 -27.58 12.00
C PRO A 309 -10.25 -28.91 12.49
N ASN A 310 -9.49 -29.98 12.30
CA ASN A 310 -9.79 -31.25 12.95
C ASN A 310 -9.67 -31.04 14.46
N SER A 311 -10.71 -31.47 15.18
CA SER A 311 -11.06 -31.19 16.58
C SER A 311 -10.09 -31.73 17.64
N SER A 312 -8.78 -31.62 17.45
CA SER A 312 -7.80 -32.16 18.41
C SER A 312 -6.54 -31.32 18.65
N LYS A 313 -6.30 -30.19 17.97
CA LYS A 313 -5.08 -29.37 18.17
C LYS A 313 -5.20 -27.85 18.01
N SER A 314 -6.39 -27.25 17.88
CA SER A 314 -6.53 -25.78 17.87
C SER A 314 -7.18 -25.26 19.15
N GLU A 315 -6.63 -24.19 19.72
CA GLU A 315 -7.19 -23.45 20.87
C GLU A 315 -8.52 -22.74 20.55
N TYR A 316 -8.99 -22.81 19.31
CA TYR A 316 -10.20 -22.15 18.82
C TYR A 316 -11.06 -23.13 18.00
N ASP A 317 -12.34 -23.23 18.37
CA ASP A 317 -13.39 -23.85 17.54
C ASP A 317 -13.80 -22.82 16.46
N GLY A 318 -13.37 -23.02 15.21
CA GLY A 318 -13.71 -22.09 14.14
C GLY A 318 -13.38 -22.61 12.75
N VAL A 319 -14.03 -22.08 11.72
CA VAL A 319 -13.71 -22.38 10.32
C VAL A 319 -12.74 -21.30 9.81
N TRP A 320 -11.62 -21.70 9.21
CA TRP A 320 -10.64 -20.79 8.65
C TRP A 320 -10.94 -20.54 7.18
N PHE A 321 -10.90 -19.28 6.78
CA PHE A 321 -11.19 -18.85 5.42
C PHE A 321 -9.98 -18.07 4.87
N ASN A 322 -9.40 -18.54 3.76
CA ASN A 322 -8.32 -17.85 3.06
C ASN A 322 -8.88 -17.17 1.81
N HIS A 323 -8.55 -15.89 1.60
CA HIS A 323 -8.91 -15.13 0.39
C HIS A 323 -10.41 -15.11 0.02
N LEU A 324 -11.29 -15.21 1.03
CA LEU A 324 -12.73 -15.27 0.85
C LEU A 324 -13.38 -13.91 1.12
N VAL A 325 -14.39 -13.59 0.33
CA VAL A 325 -15.23 -12.42 0.50
C VAL A 325 -16.51 -12.84 1.21
N ALA A 326 -16.79 -12.21 2.34
CA ALA A 326 -17.99 -12.45 3.14
C ALA A 326 -18.91 -11.24 3.11
N GLN A 327 -20.21 -11.52 3.00
CA GLN A 327 -21.25 -10.53 3.21
C GLN A 327 -21.68 -10.59 4.67
N VAL A 328 -21.53 -9.47 5.36
CA VAL A 328 -21.87 -9.31 6.77
C VAL A 328 -23.18 -8.55 6.87
N GLU A 329 -24.18 -9.20 7.45
CA GLU A 329 -25.55 -8.72 7.57
C GLU A 329 -25.90 -8.54 9.05
N PHE A 330 -26.22 -7.29 9.38
CA PHE A 330 -26.91 -6.87 10.60
C PHE A 330 -28.38 -6.57 10.25
N ARG A 331 -29.21 -6.29 11.26
CA ARG A 331 -30.65 -6.02 11.06
C ARG A 331 -30.95 -4.99 9.97
N ASP A 332 -30.17 -3.92 9.91
CA ASP A 332 -30.39 -2.79 8.99
C ASP A 332 -29.16 -2.45 8.13
N LEU A 333 -28.10 -3.27 8.19
CA LEU A 333 -26.82 -2.99 7.56
C LEU A 333 -26.27 -4.24 6.89
N ILE A 334 -25.92 -4.11 5.61
CA ILE A 334 -25.27 -5.15 4.83
C ILE A 334 -24.02 -4.56 4.22
N PHE A 335 -22.88 -5.20 4.45
CA PHE A 335 -21.62 -4.81 3.83
C PHE A 335 -20.75 -6.01 3.52
N THR A 336 -19.74 -5.82 2.67
CA THR A 336 -18.87 -6.88 2.19
C THR A 336 -17.47 -6.68 2.75
N MET A 337 -16.89 -7.73 3.31
CA MET A 337 -15.51 -7.73 3.80
C MET A 337 -14.71 -8.86 3.16
N ALA A 338 -13.44 -8.60 2.83
CA ALA A 338 -12.48 -9.67 2.62
C ALA A 338 -12.08 -10.21 4.00
N LEU A 339 -12.17 -11.53 4.19
CA LEU A 339 -11.84 -12.20 5.46
C LEU A 339 -10.34 -12.36 5.68
N ASP A 340 -9.52 -11.87 4.74
CA ASP A 340 -8.07 -11.99 4.77
C ASP A 340 -7.44 -10.60 4.73
N TYR A 341 -7.17 -10.06 5.91
CA TYR A 341 -6.29 -8.92 6.14
C TYR A 341 -4.96 -9.49 6.64
N ALA A 342 -4.02 -9.70 5.72
CA ALA A 342 -2.64 -10.08 6.04
C ALA A 342 -1.80 -8.86 6.44
#